data_AF-A0A6J4NTY4-F1
#
_entry.id   AF-A0A6J4NTY4-F1
#
_cell.length_a   1.000
_cell.length_b   1.000
_cell.length_c   1.000
_cell.angle_alpha   90.00
_cell.angle_beta   90.00
_cell.angle_gamma   90.00
#
_symmetry.space_group_name_H-M   'P 1'
#
loop_
_entity.id
_entity.type
_entity.pdbx_description
1 polymer ?
#
loop_
_entity_poly.entity_id
_entity_poly.type
_entity_poly.pdbx_seq_one_letter_code
_entity_poly.pdbx_strand_id
1 'polypeptide(L)'
;TAAGATLRMGDVRDAVALRFLARCLVEIDPDLLTPIIEGRWMDGYQRDDVLRAIACPALLIQADPAAGGMLTDADAARAKELMPRGLLVRVPNAGHQIHWAHPDAALRLANGFLESL
;
A
#
# COMPACT_ATOMS: atom_id res chain seq x y z
N THR A 1 -3.82 16.74 10.00
CA THR A 1 -2.39 16.46 10.28
C THR A 1 -2.29 15.43 11.39
N ALA A 2 -2.43 14.14 11.07
CA ALA A 2 -2.17 13.08 12.06
C ALA A 2 -0.67 12.77 11.98
N ALA A 3 0.06 13.12 13.04
CA ALA A 3 1.47 12.74 13.17
C ALA A 3 1.53 11.20 13.22
N GLY A 4 2.02 10.58 12.15
CA GLY A 4 2.26 9.15 12.12
C GLY A 4 3.30 8.80 13.18
N ALA A 5 2.96 7.92 14.11
CA ALA A 5 3.92 7.45 15.10
C ALA A 5 5.09 6.76 14.37
N THR A 6 6.32 7.13 14.71
CA THR A 6 7.50 6.42 14.20
C THR A 6 7.57 5.07 14.91
N LEU A 7 7.44 3.99 14.14
CA LEU A 7 7.57 2.62 14.62
C LEU A 7 8.93 2.07 14.18
N ARG A 8 9.60 1.33 15.06
CA ARG A 8 10.81 0.61 14.69
C ARG A 8 10.40 -0.58 13.82
N MET A 9 11.02 -0.75 12.64
CA MET A 9 10.71 -1.88 11.75
C MET A 9 10.85 -3.25 12.44
N GLY A 10 11.79 -3.37 13.37
CA GLY A 10 12.01 -4.58 14.17
C GLY A 10 10.83 -4.97 15.07
N ASP A 11 9.96 -4.02 15.40
CA ASP A 11 8.81 -4.25 16.28
C ASP A 11 7.56 -4.70 15.50
N VAL A 12 7.57 -4.54 14.17
CA VAL A 12 6.41 -4.79 13.28
C VAL A 12 6.71 -5.80 12.17
N ARG A 13 7.92 -6.35 12.11
CA ARG A 13 8.34 -7.34 11.11
C ARG A 13 9.00 -8.53 11.81
N ASP A 14 8.74 -9.73 11.29
CA ASP A 14 9.43 -10.93 11.74
C ASP A 14 10.91 -10.93 11.32
N ALA A 15 11.71 -11.81 11.94
CA ALA A 15 13.15 -11.88 11.72
C ALA A 15 13.53 -12.27 10.27
N VAL A 16 12.68 -13.02 9.57
CA VAL A 16 12.91 -13.43 8.18
C VAL A 16 12.74 -12.22 7.27
N ALA A 17 11.66 -11.47 7.43
CA ALA A 17 11.38 -10.24 6.69
C ALA A 17 12.46 -9.18 6.92
N LEU A 18 12.94 -9.02 8.17
CA LEU A 18 14.02 -8.08 8.50
C LEU A 18 15.34 -8.47 7.80
N ARG A 19 15.70 -9.76 7.83
CA ARG A 19 16.92 -10.24 7.17
C ARG A 19 16.85 -10.05 5.65
N PHE A 20 15.70 -10.37 5.06
CA PHE A 20 15.47 -10.18 3.62
C PHE A 20 15.62 -8.71 3.23
N LEU A 21 14.95 -7.82 3.95
CA LEU A 21 15.03 -6.38 3.71
C LEU A 21 16.46 -5.85 3.84
N ALA A 22 17.19 -6.24 4.89
CA ALA A 22 18.57 -5.81 5.10
C ALA A 22 19.47 -6.19 3.92
N ARG A 23 19.27 -7.37 3.33
CA ARG A 23 20.00 -7.79 2.12
C ARG A 23 19.60 -6.95 0.90
N CYS A 24 18.30 -6.73 0.68
CA CYS A 24 17.83 -5.90 -0.43
C CYS A 24 18.34 -4.46 -0.34
N LEU A 25 18.43 -3.89 0.87
CA LEU A 25 18.96 -2.53 1.09
C LEU A 25 20.44 -2.39 0.73
N VAL A 26 21.23 -3.45 0.80
CA VAL A 26 22.64 -3.43 0.36
C VAL A 26 22.77 -3.46 -1.17
N GLU A 27 21.75 -3.98 -1.85
CA GLU A 27 21.74 -4.14 -3.31
C GLU A 27 21.06 -2.96 -4.03
N ILE A 28 20.39 -2.06 -3.31
CA ILE A 28 19.69 -0.92 -3.90
C ILE A 28 20.67 0.19 -4.27
N ASP A 29 20.41 0.87 -5.39
CA ASP A 29 21.11 2.12 -5.70
C ASP A 29 20.82 3.14 -4.58
N PRO A 30 21.83 3.64 -3.84
CA PRO A 30 21.60 4.56 -2.73
C PRO A 30 20.90 5.85 -3.19
N ASP A 31 21.10 6.28 -4.44
CA ASP A 31 20.47 7.50 -4.96
C ASP A 31 18.95 7.35 -5.11
N LEU A 32 18.43 6.11 -5.12
CA LEU A 32 16.98 5.85 -5.10
C LEU A 32 16.32 6.39 -3.82
N LEU A 33 17.02 6.37 -2.69
CA LEU A 33 16.47 6.77 -1.39
C LEU A 33 16.55 8.29 -1.18
N THR A 34 17.39 8.99 -1.93
CA THR A 34 17.61 10.44 -1.80
C THR A 34 16.31 11.24 -1.88
N PRO A 35 15.42 11.07 -2.89
CA PRO A 35 14.14 11.78 -2.93
C PRO A 35 13.19 11.44 -1.78
N ILE A 36 13.26 10.22 -1.24
CA ILE A 36 12.43 9.78 -0.09
C ILE A 36 12.88 10.53 1.16
N ILE A 37 14.19 10.54 1.42
CA ILE A 37 14.80 11.18 2.59
C ILE A 37 14.57 12.70 2.54
N GLU A 38 14.64 13.30 1.36
CA GLU A 38 14.40 14.71 1.15
C GLU A 38 12.92 15.09 1.09
N GLY A 39 12.00 14.12 1.18
CA GLY A 39 10.56 14.36 1.16
C GLY A 39 10.00 14.78 -0.21
N ARG A 40 10.76 14.57 -1.29
CA ARG A 40 10.44 14.94 -2.68
C ARG A 40 10.00 13.76 -3.54
N TRP A 41 9.87 12.56 -2.96
CA TRP A 41 9.49 11.34 -3.68
C TRP A 41 8.19 11.48 -4.49
N MET A 42 7.25 12.31 -4.02
CA MET A 42 5.96 12.53 -4.69
C MET A 42 5.93 13.81 -5.55
N ASP A 43 7.06 14.49 -5.75
CA ASP A 43 7.12 15.72 -6.53
C ASP A 43 6.67 15.46 -7.98
N GLY A 44 5.75 16.29 -8.45
CA GLY A 44 5.17 16.16 -9.79
C GLY A 44 4.14 15.02 -9.93
N TYR A 45 3.95 14.15 -8.94
CA TYR A 45 2.96 13.07 -9.00
C TYR A 45 1.54 13.60 -8.73
N GLN A 46 0.78 13.84 -9.80
CA GLN A 46 -0.63 14.25 -9.72
C GLN A 46 -1.54 13.04 -9.47
N ARG A 47 -1.52 12.52 -8.24
CA ARG A 47 -2.25 11.31 -7.82
C ARG A 47 -3.71 11.29 -8.31
N ASP A 48 -4.44 12.38 -8.09
CA ASP A 48 -5.86 12.46 -8.43
C ASP A 48 -6.08 12.40 -9.95
N ASP A 49 -5.19 12.98 -10.76
CA ASP A 49 -5.27 12.93 -12.22
C ASP A 49 -4.97 11.52 -12.73
N VAL A 50 -3.98 10.84 -12.15
CA VAL A 50 -3.68 9.43 -12.43
C VAL A 50 -4.88 8.53 -12.13
N LEU A 51 -5.52 8.72 -10.97
CA LEU A 51 -6.69 7.93 -10.58
C LEU A 51 -7.88 8.15 -11.52
N ARG A 52 -8.13 9.38 -11.96
CA ARG A 52 -9.20 9.70 -12.92
C ARG A 52 -8.97 9.07 -14.29
N ALA A 53 -7.71 8.86 -14.68
CA ALA A 53 -7.37 8.26 -15.97
C ALA A 53 -7.62 6.74 -16.02
N ILE A 54 -7.91 6.08 -14.89
CA ILE A 54 -8.17 4.64 -14.84
C ILE A 54 -9.57 4.34 -15.38
N ALA A 55 -9.62 3.86 -16.62
CA ALA A 55 -10.87 3.54 -17.32
C ALA A 55 -11.32 2.08 -17.19
N CYS A 56 -10.43 1.18 -16.77
CA CYS A 56 -10.73 -0.24 -16.58
C CYS A 56 -11.32 -0.52 -15.18
N PRO A 57 -11.97 -1.69 -14.96
CA PRO A 57 -12.23 -2.17 -13.61
C PRO A 57 -10.93 -2.22 -12.81
N ALA A 58 -10.97 -1.76 -11.56
CA ALA A 58 -9.81 -1.79 -10.68
C ALA A 58 -10.22 -2.31 -9.29
N LEU A 59 -9.37 -3.11 -8.66
CA LEU A 59 -9.53 -3.54 -7.27
C LEU A 59 -8.56 -2.75 -6.39
N LEU A 60 -9.09 -2.07 -5.37
CA LEU A 60 -8.35 -1.42 -4.31
C LEU A 60 -8.53 -2.21 -3.01
N ILE A 61 -7.45 -2.80 -2.51
CA ILE A 61 -7.43 -3.54 -1.25
C ILE A 61 -6.80 -2.66 -0.17
N GLN A 62 -7.57 -2.36 0.87
CA GLN A 62 -7.12 -1.52 1.99
C GLN A 62 -6.91 -2.36 3.25
N ALA A 63 -5.73 -2.23 3.85
CA ALA A 63 -5.42 -2.76 5.18
C ALA A 63 -6.04 -1.88 6.27
N ASP A 64 -6.11 -2.40 7.49
CA ASP A 64 -6.61 -1.66 8.64
C ASP A 64 -5.56 -0.64 9.12
N PRO A 65 -5.84 0.69 9.06
CA PRO A 65 -4.90 1.70 9.54
C PRO A 65 -4.54 1.53 11.03
N ALA A 66 -5.45 1.02 11.86
CA ALA A 66 -5.18 0.76 13.28
C ALA A 66 -4.22 -0.42 13.49
N ALA A 67 -4.12 -1.33 12.52
CA ALA A 67 -3.17 -2.45 12.52
C ALA A 67 -1.88 -2.13 11.72
N GLY A 68 -1.63 -0.86 11.38
CA GLY A 68 -0.45 -0.44 10.62
C GLY A 68 -0.63 -0.47 9.10
N GLY A 69 -1.87 -0.43 8.60
CA GLY A 69 -2.17 -0.13 7.20
C GLY A 69 -1.77 1.31 6.82
N MET A 70 -1.19 1.50 5.65
CA MET A 70 -0.68 2.81 5.21
C MET A 70 -1.69 3.64 4.40
N LEU A 71 -2.66 2.99 3.74
CA LEU A 71 -3.69 3.69 2.98
C LEU A 71 -4.79 4.14 3.94
N THR A 72 -4.92 5.46 4.13
CA THR A 72 -5.92 6.03 5.05
C THR A 72 -7.34 5.89 4.51
N ASP A 73 -8.33 5.99 5.40
CA ASP A 73 -9.74 5.96 5.00
C ASP A 73 -10.12 7.11 4.08
N ALA A 74 -9.56 8.29 4.32
CA ALA A 74 -9.78 9.47 3.48
C ALA A 74 -9.20 9.25 2.08
N ASP A 75 -8.00 8.69 1.97
CA ASP A 75 -7.37 8.40 0.68
C ASP A 75 -8.08 7.27 -0.07
N ALA A 76 -8.53 6.23 0.63
CA ALA A 76 -9.30 5.13 0.05
C ALA A 76 -10.67 5.60 -0.47
N ALA A 77 -11.37 6.45 0.30
CA ALA A 77 -12.61 7.07 -0.14
C ALA A 77 -12.38 7.95 -1.37
N ARG A 78 -11.33 8.78 -1.35
CA ARG A 78 -10.96 9.63 -2.48
C ARG A 78 -10.66 8.81 -3.74
N ALA A 79 -9.92 7.71 -3.59
CA ALA A 79 -9.62 6.81 -4.70
C ALA A 79 -10.89 6.18 -5.28
N LYS A 80 -11.85 5.77 -4.43
CA LYS A 80 -13.14 5.22 -4.86
C LYS A 80 -14.02 6.24 -5.58
N GLU A 81 -13.98 7.52 -5.18
CA GLU A 81 -14.66 8.61 -5.90
C GLU A 81 -14.06 8.84 -7.30
N LEU A 82 -12.73 8.81 -7.39
CA LEU A 82 -12.02 9.11 -8.64
C LEU A 82 -11.96 7.95 -9.64
N MET A 83 -12.16 6.71 -9.17
CA MET A 83 -12.25 5.51 -9.99
C MET A 83 -13.69 4.96 -9.94
N PRO A 84 -14.61 5.39 -10.83
CA PRO A 84 -16.02 4.99 -10.76
C PRO A 84 -16.23 3.47 -10.85
N ARG A 85 -15.35 2.80 -11.61
CA ARG A 85 -15.30 1.33 -11.78
C ARG A 85 -14.39 0.62 -10.77
N GLY A 86 -13.86 1.34 -9.79
CA GLY A 86 -13.01 0.79 -8.74
C GLY A 86 -13.83 0.06 -7.68
N LEU A 87 -13.41 -1.12 -7.26
CA LEU A 87 -13.95 -1.84 -6.12
C LEU A 87 -13.01 -1.65 -4.92
N LEU A 88 -13.52 -1.11 -3.81
CA LEU A 88 -12.76 -0.99 -2.56
C LEU A 88 -13.13 -2.15 -1.62
N VAL A 89 -12.14 -2.94 -1.22
CA VAL A 89 -12.29 -4.00 -0.22
C VAL A 89 -11.37 -3.73 0.96
N ARG A 90 -11.90 -3.87 2.18
CA ARG A 90 -11.16 -3.67 3.43
C ARG A 90 -10.83 -5.02 4.07
N VAL A 91 -9.58 -5.19 4.49
CA VAL A 91 -9.12 -6.39 5.19
C VAL A 91 -8.86 -6.04 6.66
N PRO A 92 -9.79 -6.38 7.57
CA PRO A 92 -9.66 -6.02 8.99
C PRO A 92 -8.46 -6.71 9.64
N ASN A 93 -7.86 -6.06 10.64
CA ASN A 93 -6.69 -6.55 11.38
C ASN A 93 -5.42 -6.82 10.53
N ALA A 94 -5.43 -6.46 9.24
CA ALA A 94 -4.26 -6.59 8.39
C ALA A 94 -3.43 -5.31 8.41
N GLY A 95 -2.11 -5.43 8.62
CA GLY A 95 -1.16 -4.33 8.46
C GLY A 95 -0.74 -4.12 7.00
N HIS A 96 0.25 -3.25 6.78
CA HIS A 96 0.69 -2.82 5.44
C HIS A 96 0.96 -3.96 4.43
N GLN A 97 1.54 -5.08 4.86
CA GLN A 97 1.90 -6.20 3.97
C GLN A 97 0.80 -7.26 3.85
N ILE A 98 -0.39 -6.89 3.39
CA ILE A 98 -1.52 -7.83 3.25
C ILE A 98 -1.11 -9.10 2.48
N HIS A 99 -0.38 -8.96 1.39
CA HIS A 99 0.06 -10.07 0.54
C HIS A 99 1.04 -11.04 1.21
N TRP A 100 1.76 -10.60 2.25
CA TRP A 100 2.71 -11.43 3.00
C TRP A 100 2.08 -12.06 4.23
N ALA A 101 1.35 -11.26 5.02
CA ALA A 101 0.75 -11.71 6.27
C ALA A 101 -0.58 -12.46 6.07
N HIS A 102 -1.30 -12.16 4.99
CA HIS A 102 -2.58 -12.76 4.64
C HIS A 102 -2.62 -13.18 3.17
N PRO A 103 -1.69 -14.05 2.72
CA PRO A 103 -1.55 -14.42 1.31
C PRO A 103 -2.84 -15.02 0.74
N ASP A 104 -3.56 -15.83 1.52
CA ASP A 104 -4.82 -16.41 1.06
C ASP A 104 -5.90 -15.34 0.83
N ALA A 105 -5.94 -14.31 1.68
CA ALA A 105 -6.89 -13.21 1.50
C ALA A 105 -6.55 -12.39 0.25
N ALA A 106 -5.27 -12.08 0.06
CA ALA A 106 -4.80 -11.36 -1.11
C ALA A 106 -5.13 -12.12 -2.41
N LEU A 107 -4.84 -13.44 -2.45
CA LEU A 107 -5.13 -14.29 -3.61
C LEU A 107 -6.63 -14.43 -3.88
N ARG A 108 -7.44 -14.70 -2.85
CA ARG A 108 -8.90 -14.81 -3.02
C ARG A 108 -9.51 -13.52 -3.58
N LEU A 109 -9.08 -12.36 -3.07
CA LEU A 109 -9.58 -11.07 -3.53
C LEU A 109 -9.15 -10.77 -4.97
N ALA A 110 -7.88 -11.03 -5.30
CA ALA A 110 -7.37 -10.81 -6.65
C ALA A 110 -8.06 -11.74 -7.67
N ASN A 111 -8.13 -13.05 -7.39
CA ASN A 111 -8.74 -14.02 -8.30
C ASN A 111 -10.25 -13.79 -8.43
N GLY A 112 -10.96 -13.61 -7.32
CA GLY A 112 -12.40 -13.36 -7.34
C GLY A 112 -12.77 -12.07 -8.10
N PHE A 113 -11.92 -11.05 -8.04
CA PHE A 113 -12.09 -9.86 -8.86
C PHE A 113 -11.87 -10.16 -10.35
N LEU A 114 -10.77 -10.83 -10.71
CA LEU A 114 -10.45 -11.17 -12.11
C LEU A 114 -11.50 -12.08 -12.75
N GLU A 115 -12.05 -13.04 -12.01
CA GLU A 115 -13.12 -13.93 -12.46
C GLU A 115 -14.48 -13.22 -12.61
N SER A 116 -14.64 -12.02 -12.04
CA SER A 116 -15.88 -11.23 -12.12
C SER A 116 -15.94 -10.26 -13.31
N LEU A 117 -14.87 -10.15 -14.10
CA LEU A 117 -14.75 -9.24 -15.25
C LEU A 117 -15.26 -9.89 -16.55
#